data_AF-R6MI15-F1
#
_entry.id   AF-R6MI15-F1
#
_cell.length_a   1.000
_cell.length_b   1.000
_cell.length_c   1.000
_cell.angle_alpha   90.00
_cell.angle_beta   90.00
_cell.angle_gamma   90.00
#
_symmetry.space_group_name_H-M   'P 1'
#
loop_
_entity.id
_entity.type
_entity.pdbx_description
1 polymer ?
#
loop_
_entity_poly.entity_id
_entity_poly.type
_entity_poly.pdbx_seq_one_letter_code
_entity_poly.pdbx_strand_id
1 'polypeptide(L)'
;MKACFSDQGEGPGELKRGEMVYSVRELSMRFGWSKRKVIRFLARLRLEGVVSTARTAHGSKLKLLYYEELCHLKVSRKSGERPKSRTDESFDVFWEQYHALTQQPALDIEAARKAWGKLTLAEREEAIGNMEMYLCLLPSIDRARSALNYLLMKSFVIN
;
A
#
# COMPACT_ATOMS: atom_id res chain seq x y z
N MET A 1 -14.39 8.60 16.36
CA MET A 1 -13.46 7.53 15.95
C MET A 1 -12.06 8.07 16.09
N LYS A 2 -11.18 7.33 16.76
CA LYS A 2 -9.76 7.67 16.94
C LYS A 2 -8.95 6.47 16.47
N ALA A 3 -7.93 6.70 15.65
CA ALA A 3 -7.00 5.70 15.17
C ALA A 3 -5.58 6.16 15.50
N CYS A 4 -4.68 5.22 15.78
CA CYS A 4 -3.27 5.53 15.99
C CYS A 4 -2.42 4.97 14.85
N PHE A 5 -1.56 5.83 14.33
CA PHE A 5 -0.67 5.56 13.20
C PHE A 5 0.81 5.66 13.59
N SER A 6 1.11 6.02 14.84
CA SER A 6 2.47 6.19 15.37
C SER A 6 2.80 5.13 16.44
N ASP A 7 4.09 4.92 16.69
CA ASP A 7 4.57 3.96 17.69
C ASP A 7 4.53 4.51 19.12
N GLN A 8 4.10 5.75 19.31
CA GLN A 8 4.25 6.49 20.57
C GLN A 8 3.18 6.18 21.64
N GLY A 9 2.39 5.12 21.47
CA GLY A 9 1.35 4.72 22.44
C GLY A 9 1.93 3.86 23.56
N GLU A 10 2.57 4.47 24.56
CA GLU A 10 3.14 3.77 25.73
C GLU A 10 2.24 3.84 26.99
N GLY A 11 1.18 4.66 27.01
CA GLY A 11 0.27 4.79 28.15
C GLY A 11 -0.85 3.73 28.23
N PRO A 12 -1.28 3.31 29.43
CA PRO A 12 -2.43 2.43 29.60
C PRO A 12 -3.72 3.15 29.14
N GLY A 13 -4.27 2.71 28.01
CA GLY A 13 -5.47 3.31 27.39
C GLY A 13 -5.18 4.04 26.08
N GLU A 14 -3.91 4.20 25.70
CA GLU A 14 -3.52 4.75 24.41
C GLU A 14 -3.65 3.71 23.30
N LEU A 15 -4.07 4.18 22.13
CA LEU A 15 -4.14 3.34 20.93
C LEU A 15 -2.72 3.13 20.42
N LYS A 16 -2.38 1.88 20.12
CA LYS A 16 -1.13 1.54 19.45
C LYS A 16 -1.31 1.62 17.94
N ARG A 17 -0.20 1.68 17.21
CA ARG A 17 -0.17 1.62 15.76
C ARG A 17 -1.06 0.48 15.24
N GLY A 18 -1.94 0.78 14.28
CA GLY A 18 -2.87 -0.18 13.70
C GLY A 18 -4.11 -0.49 14.54
N GLU A 19 -4.33 0.27 15.61
CA GLU A 19 -5.53 0.16 16.44
C GLU A 19 -6.43 1.38 16.28
N MET A 20 -7.75 1.14 16.30
CA MET A 20 -8.76 2.20 16.30
C MET A 20 -9.89 1.92 17.30
N VAL A 21 -10.41 2.98 17.92
CA VAL A 21 -11.71 2.94 18.60
C VAL A 21 -12.80 3.34 17.60
N TYR A 22 -13.82 2.49 17.50
CA TYR A 22 -14.92 2.67 16.57
C TYR A 22 -16.29 2.42 17.21
N SER A 23 -17.31 2.95 16.56
CA SER A 23 -18.70 2.54 16.74
C SER A 23 -19.31 2.18 15.39
N VAL A 24 -20.26 1.25 15.37
CA VAL A 24 -20.96 0.86 14.13
C VAL A 24 -21.69 2.07 13.52
N ARG A 25 -22.24 2.96 14.36
CA ARG A 25 -22.89 4.20 13.91
C ARG A 25 -21.90 5.08 13.15
N GLU A 26 -20.71 5.27 13.68
CA GLU A 26 -19.72 6.15 13.05
C GLU A 26 -19.13 5.56 11.77
N LEU A 27 -18.87 4.24 11.73
CA LEU A 27 -18.48 3.55 10.49
C LEU A 27 -19.59 3.60 9.42
N SER A 28 -20.85 3.44 9.84
CA SER A 28 -22.01 3.55 8.94
C SER A 28 -22.09 4.93 8.28
N MET A 29 -21.87 6.00 9.05
CA MET A 29 -21.84 7.37 8.51
C MET A 29 -20.65 7.58 7.56
N ARG A 30 -19.44 7.15 7.94
CA ARG A 30 -18.23 7.38 7.13
C ARG A 30 -18.22 6.60 5.82
N PHE A 31 -18.73 5.37 5.79
CA PHE A 31 -18.76 4.54 4.58
C PHE A 31 -20.02 4.75 3.73
N GLY A 32 -21.01 5.51 4.22
CA GLY A 32 -22.33 5.59 3.58
C GLY A 32 -23.05 4.24 3.53
N TRP A 33 -22.71 3.32 4.44
CA TRP A 33 -23.25 1.96 4.47
C TRP A 33 -24.30 1.81 5.56
N SER A 34 -25.28 0.93 5.35
CA SER A 34 -26.19 0.54 6.42
C SER A 34 -25.44 -0.13 7.58
N LYS A 35 -25.92 0.05 8.81
CA LYS A 35 -25.33 -0.58 10.01
C LYS A 35 -25.17 -2.10 9.84
N ARG A 36 -26.15 -2.76 9.20
CA ARG A 36 -26.09 -4.21 8.89
C ARG A 36 -24.96 -4.57 7.94
N LYS A 37 -24.67 -3.73 6.93
CA LYS A 37 -23.55 -3.95 5.99
C LYS A 37 -22.21 -3.78 6.71
N VAL A 38 -22.08 -2.77 7.55
CA VAL A 38 -20.88 -2.56 8.38
C VAL A 38 -20.62 -3.76 9.30
N ILE A 39 -21.65 -4.23 10.03
CA ILE A 39 -21.52 -5.39 10.92
C ILE A 39 -21.07 -6.63 10.15
N ARG A 40 -21.69 -6.94 9.00
CA ARG A 40 -21.30 -8.08 8.16
C ARG A 40 -19.87 -7.95 7.65
N PHE A 41 -19.46 -6.76 7.23
CA PHE A 41 -18.10 -6.51 6.78
C PHE A 41 -17.06 -6.73 7.89
N LEU A 42 -17.32 -6.20 9.09
CA LEU A 42 -16.43 -6.41 10.25
C LEU A 42 -16.36 -7.89 10.67
N ALA A 43 -17.49 -8.60 10.63
CA ALA A 43 -17.52 -10.04 10.92
C ALA A 43 -16.69 -10.83 9.90
N ARG A 44 -16.76 -10.45 8.61
CA ARG A 44 -15.96 -11.05 7.54
C ARG A 44 -14.46 -10.81 7.75
N LEU A 45 -14.05 -9.56 8.01
CA LEU A 45 -12.65 -9.25 8.29
C LEU A 45 -12.10 -9.98 9.52
N ARG A 46 -12.95 -10.25 10.52
CA ARG A 46 -12.57 -11.04 11.69
C ARG A 46 -12.40 -12.51 11.36
N LEU A 47 -13.29 -13.06 10.53
CA LEU A 47 -13.22 -14.46 10.07
C LEU A 47 -11.98 -14.70 9.21
N GLU A 48 -11.66 -13.75 8.32
CA GLU A 48 -10.49 -13.77 7.45
C GLU A 48 -9.17 -13.46 8.20
N GLY A 49 -9.21 -13.20 9.51
CA GLY A 49 -8.02 -12.92 10.30
C GLY A 49 -7.35 -11.57 10.01
N VAL A 50 -8.04 -10.66 9.32
CA VAL A 50 -7.52 -9.33 8.99
C VAL A 50 -7.56 -8.41 10.22
N VAL A 51 -8.61 -8.52 11.03
CA VAL A 51 -8.82 -7.68 12.22
C VAL A 51 -9.21 -8.49 13.45
N SER A 52 -8.79 -8.01 14.61
CA SER A 52 -9.31 -8.44 15.91
C SER A 52 -10.13 -7.31 16.55
N THR A 53 -11.19 -7.67 17.28
CA THR A 53 -12.07 -6.69 17.94
C THR A 53 -12.21 -7.00 19.42
N ALA A 54 -12.05 -5.99 20.27
CA ALA A 54 -12.21 -6.07 21.73
C ALA A 54 -13.19 -4.99 22.22
N ARG A 55 -13.88 -5.25 23.33
CA ARG A 55 -14.69 -4.23 24.01
C ARG A 55 -13.81 -3.47 25.01
N THR A 56 -13.92 -2.14 25.03
CA THR A 56 -13.22 -1.26 25.95
C THR A 56 -14.22 -0.38 26.71
N ALA A 57 -13.78 0.27 27.79
CA ALA A 57 -14.63 1.17 28.59
C ALA A 57 -15.22 2.34 27.78
N HIS A 58 -14.60 2.70 26.65
CA HIS A 58 -14.99 3.84 25.81
C HIS A 58 -15.49 3.43 24.41
N GLY A 59 -15.76 2.14 24.16
CA GLY A 59 -16.31 1.68 22.88
C GLY A 59 -15.81 0.30 22.43
N SER A 60 -15.79 0.07 21.12
CA SER A 60 -15.17 -1.12 20.53
C SER A 60 -13.81 -0.75 19.97
N LYS A 61 -12.79 -1.52 20.32
CA LYS A 61 -11.43 -1.43 19.78
C LYS A 61 -11.30 -2.44 18.64
N LEU A 62 -10.76 -1.98 17.52
CA LEU A 62 -10.38 -2.81 16.38
C LEU A 62 -8.86 -2.72 16.22
N LYS A 63 -8.21 -3.85 16.05
CA LYS A 63 -6.78 -3.95 15.77
C LYS A 63 -6.59 -4.69 14.46
N LEU A 64 -5.86 -4.08 13.53
CA LEU A 64 -5.39 -4.74 12.32
C LEU A 64 -4.27 -5.71 12.71
N LEU A 65 -4.45 -6.99 12.41
CA LEU A 65 -3.53 -8.05 12.84
C LEU A 65 -2.22 -8.02 12.04
N TYR A 66 -2.35 -7.71 10.75
CA TYR A 66 -1.24 -7.56 9.81
C TYR A 66 -1.09 -6.09 9.39
N TYR A 67 -1.19 -5.16 10.34
CA TYR A 67 -1.18 -3.71 10.03
C TYR A 67 0.06 -3.32 9.23
N GLU A 68 1.24 -3.77 9.67
CA GLU A 68 2.48 -3.54 8.93
C GLU A 68 2.40 -4.19 7.55
N GLU A 69 2.15 -5.49 7.40
CA GLU A 69 2.09 -6.13 6.07
C GLU A 69 1.06 -5.48 5.10
N LEU A 70 -0.09 -5.06 5.61
CA LEU A 70 -1.13 -4.35 4.84
C LEU A 70 -0.74 -2.93 4.47
N CYS A 71 -0.01 -2.23 5.35
CA CYS A 71 0.56 -0.91 5.07
C CYS A 71 1.81 -1.01 4.18
N HIS A 72 2.55 -2.11 4.27
CA HIS A 72 3.75 -2.40 3.49
C HIS A 72 3.43 -2.89 2.07
N LEU A 73 2.17 -3.28 1.80
CA LEU A 73 1.64 -3.30 0.42
C LEU A 73 1.67 -1.91 -0.25
N LYS A 74 1.83 -0.82 0.51
CA LYS A 74 2.03 0.54 -0.02
C LYS A 74 3.35 1.23 0.40
N VAL A 75 4.07 0.73 1.40
CA VAL A 75 5.37 1.29 1.84
C VAL A 75 6.34 0.17 2.18
N SER A 76 7.24 -0.17 1.27
CA SER A 76 8.34 -1.11 1.53
C SER A 76 9.25 -0.62 2.67
N ARG A 77 9.75 -1.57 3.50
CA ARG A 77 11.01 -1.61 4.32
C ARG A 77 10.84 -1.37 5.83
N LYS A 78 11.40 -2.13 6.80
CA LYS A 78 12.48 -3.15 7.00
C LYS A 78 12.19 -3.86 8.35
N SER A 79 12.76 -5.01 8.79
CA SER A 79 14.17 -5.39 9.00
C SER A 79 14.25 -6.82 9.56
N GLY A 80 15.22 -7.65 9.15
CA GLY A 80 15.63 -8.77 10.00
C GLY A 80 16.40 -9.92 9.38
N GLU A 81 16.21 -10.27 8.10
CA GLU A 81 16.83 -11.48 7.55
C GLU A 81 17.50 -11.21 6.19
N ARG A 82 18.78 -11.60 6.07
CA ARG A 82 19.40 -11.93 4.77
C ARG A 82 19.04 -13.40 4.47
N PRO A 83 19.04 -13.93 3.23
CA PRO A 83 19.38 -13.34 1.92
C PRO A 83 18.47 -13.78 0.73
N LYS A 84 18.29 -12.90 -0.26
CA LYS A 84 18.34 -13.15 -1.72
C LYS A 84 18.48 -11.75 -2.35
N SER A 85 19.15 -11.63 -3.49
CA SER A 85 19.59 -10.34 -4.05
C SER A 85 18.50 -9.25 -4.07
N ARG A 86 18.64 -8.23 -3.18
CA ARG A 86 17.73 -7.07 -2.93
C ARG A 86 17.38 -6.20 -4.16
N THR A 87 17.77 -6.61 -5.35
CA THR A 87 17.49 -5.96 -6.64
C THR A 87 16.22 -6.51 -7.30
N ASP A 88 15.89 -7.79 -7.09
CA ASP A 88 14.85 -8.48 -7.85
C ASP A 88 13.43 -8.25 -7.28
N GLU A 89 13.24 -8.35 -5.97
CA GLU A 89 11.90 -8.24 -5.36
C GLU A 89 11.25 -6.86 -5.60
N SER A 90 12.05 -5.80 -5.67
CA SER A 90 11.53 -4.45 -5.98
C SER A 90 11.14 -4.27 -7.45
N PHE A 91 11.73 -5.06 -8.36
CA PHE A 91 11.39 -4.99 -9.78
C PHE A 91 10.01 -5.61 -10.04
N ASP A 92 9.71 -6.75 -9.42
CA ASP A 92 8.44 -7.43 -9.62
C ASP A 92 7.27 -6.55 -9.14
N VAL A 93 7.45 -5.84 -8.01
CA VAL A 93 6.49 -4.82 -7.54
C VAL A 93 6.28 -3.70 -8.56
N PHE A 94 7.37 -3.13 -9.09
CA PHE A 94 7.29 -2.13 -10.14
C PHE A 94 6.55 -2.67 -11.37
N TRP A 95 6.88 -3.89 -11.80
CA TRP A 95 6.36 -4.52 -13.00
C TRP A 95 4.86 -4.75 -12.92
N GLU A 96 4.40 -5.37 -11.84
CA GLU A 96 2.99 -5.64 -11.60
C GLU A 96 2.18 -4.34 -11.50
N GLN A 97 2.67 -3.35 -10.75
CA GLN A 97 1.96 -2.07 -10.59
C GLN A 97 1.87 -1.29 -11.90
N TYR A 98 2.94 -1.26 -12.69
CA TYR A 98 2.94 -0.53 -13.97
C TYR A 98 1.91 -1.09 -14.94
N HIS A 99 1.85 -2.41 -15.07
CA HIS A 99 0.90 -3.06 -15.96
C HIS A 99 -0.53 -3.05 -15.41
N ALA A 100 -0.71 -3.09 -14.09
CA ALA A 100 -2.02 -2.88 -13.48
C ALA A 100 -2.58 -1.48 -13.75
N LEU A 101 -1.73 -0.45 -13.70
CA LEU A 101 -2.16 0.94 -13.93
C LEU A 101 -2.38 1.24 -15.41
N THR A 102 -1.45 0.82 -16.28
CA THR A 102 -1.48 1.19 -17.71
C THR A 102 -2.29 0.25 -18.58
N GLN A 103 -2.55 -0.98 -18.12
CA GLN A 103 -3.14 -2.08 -18.91
C GLN A 103 -2.36 -2.37 -20.21
N GLN A 104 -1.10 -1.92 -20.32
CA GLN A 104 -0.23 -2.16 -21.46
C GLN A 104 0.31 -3.60 -21.45
N PRO A 105 0.65 -4.17 -22.61
CA PRO A 105 1.25 -5.50 -22.67
C PRO A 105 2.63 -5.52 -21.98
N ALA A 106 2.88 -6.57 -21.19
CA ALA A 106 4.13 -6.78 -20.45
C ALA A 106 5.25 -7.34 -21.35
N LEU A 107 5.74 -6.50 -22.26
CA LEU A 107 6.81 -6.83 -23.22
C LEU A 107 8.20 -6.45 -22.66
N ASP A 108 9.25 -7.10 -23.16
CA ASP A 108 10.65 -6.75 -22.88
C ASP A 108 11.07 -6.81 -21.39
N ILE A 109 10.53 -7.78 -20.64
CA ILE A 109 10.79 -7.93 -19.20
C ILE A 109 12.29 -7.99 -18.86
N GLU A 110 13.11 -8.68 -19.66
CA GLU A 110 14.56 -8.76 -19.43
C GLU A 110 15.27 -7.43 -19.62
N ALA A 111 14.87 -6.67 -20.66
CA ALA A 111 15.43 -5.34 -20.91
C ALA A 111 15.02 -4.36 -19.81
N ALA A 112 13.77 -4.44 -19.33
CA ALA A 112 13.27 -3.64 -18.22
C ALA A 112 13.99 -4.00 -16.91
N ARG A 113 14.22 -5.30 -16.65
CA ARG A 113 15.00 -5.76 -15.47
C ARG A 113 16.44 -5.26 -15.54
N LYS A 114 17.05 -5.23 -16.73
CA LYS A 114 18.39 -4.64 -16.95
C LYS A 114 18.39 -3.13 -16.73
N ALA A 115 17.37 -2.41 -17.20
CA ALA A 115 17.22 -0.98 -16.96
C ALA A 115 17.03 -0.68 -15.46
N TRP A 116 16.20 -1.46 -14.77
CA TRP A 116 15.99 -1.39 -13.33
C TRP A 116 17.28 -1.62 -12.53
N GLY A 117 18.10 -2.59 -12.97
CA GLY A 117 19.41 -2.87 -12.40
C GLY A 117 20.36 -1.66 -12.40
N LYS A 118 20.20 -0.74 -13.35
CA LYS A 118 21.01 0.50 -13.46
C LYS A 118 20.53 1.63 -12.55
N LEU A 119 19.31 1.54 -12.01
CA LEU A 119 18.77 2.56 -11.10
C LEU A 119 19.34 2.40 -9.69
N THR A 120 19.59 3.53 -9.04
CA THR A 120 19.90 3.62 -7.61
C THR A 120 18.70 3.25 -6.76
N LEU A 121 18.92 3.04 -5.45
CA LEU A 121 17.84 2.72 -4.53
C LEU A 121 16.76 3.81 -4.48
N ALA A 122 17.17 5.09 -4.50
CA ALA A 122 16.26 6.23 -4.45
C ALA A 122 15.46 6.34 -5.75
N GLU A 123 16.11 6.18 -6.91
CA GLU A 123 15.42 6.20 -8.21
C GLU A 123 14.41 5.07 -8.36
N ARG A 124 14.67 3.90 -7.75
CA ARG A 124 13.69 2.80 -7.72
C ARG A 124 12.49 3.11 -6.85
N GLU A 125 12.71 3.73 -5.70
CA GLU A 125 11.61 4.20 -4.83
C GLU A 125 10.77 5.25 -5.55
N GLU A 126 11.42 6.19 -6.25
CA GLU A 126 10.76 7.22 -7.06
C GLU A 126 10.02 6.61 -8.26
N ALA A 127 10.61 5.64 -8.96
CA ALA A 127 9.99 4.94 -10.08
C ALA A 127 8.67 4.26 -9.70
N ILE A 128 8.57 3.71 -8.49
CA ILE A 128 7.35 3.11 -7.97
C ILE A 128 6.40 4.20 -7.45
N GLY A 129 6.90 5.11 -6.62
CA GLY A 129 6.09 6.12 -5.93
C GLY A 129 5.44 7.16 -6.85
N ASN A 130 6.11 7.54 -7.94
CA ASN A 130 5.64 8.60 -8.85
C ASN A 130 4.87 8.08 -10.06
N MET A 131 4.57 6.78 -10.12
CA MET A 131 3.94 6.15 -11.28
C MET A 131 2.54 6.70 -11.56
N GLU A 132 1.70 6.81 -10.52
CA GLU A 132 0.35 7.39 -10.64
C GLU A 132 0.42 8.87 -11.04
N MET A 133 1.35 9.63 -10.44
CA MET A 133 1.51 11.05 -10.76
C MET A 133 1.97 11.25 -12.21
N TYR A 134 2.94 10.47 -12.68
CA TYR A 134 3.36 10.45 -14.08
C TYR A 134 2.17 10.23 -15.03
N LEU A 135 1.32 9.23 -14.74
CA LEU A 135 0.16 8.93 -15.57
C LEU A 135 -0.88 10.06 -15.54
N CYS A 136 -1.08 10.72 -14.40
CA CYS A 136 -1.97 11.89 -14.27
C CYS A 136 -1.48 13.12 -15.05
N LEU A 137 -0.17 13.24 -15.30
CA LEU A 137 0.40 14.35 -16.09
C LEU A 137 0.28 14.12 -17.60
N LEU A 138 -0.07 12.91 -18.04
CA LEU A 138 -0.26 12.62 -19.45
C LEU A 138 -1.63 13.13 -19.94
N PRO A 139 -1.72 13.64 -21.18
CA PRO A 139 -3.00 14.01 -21.78
C PRO A 139 -4.01 12.85 -21.88
N SER A 140 -3.51 11.62 -21.95
CA SER A 140 -4.30 10.38 -21.96
C SER A 140 -3.37 9.18 -21.72
N ILE A 141 -3.94 8.09 -21.19
CA ILE A 141 -3.19 6.91 -20.74
C ILE A 141 -2.56 6.10 -21.89
N ASP A 142 -3.10 6.19 -23.10
CA ASP A 142 -2.53 5.61 -24.32
C ASP A 142 -1.15 6.21 -24.67
N ARG A 143 -0.85 7.42 -24.16
CA ARG A 143 0.45 8.08 -24.29
C ARG A 143 1.46 7.66 -23.23
N ALA A 144 1.09 6.76 -22.31
CA ALA A 144 2.02 6.20 -21.36
C ALA A 144 3.14 5.48 -22.10
N ARG A 145 4.39 5.76 -21.70
CA ARG A 145 5.54 5.03 -22.21
C ARG A 145 5.41 3.55 -21.82
N SER A 146 6.08 2.66 -22.54
CA SER A 146 6.22 1.28 -22.04
C SER A 146 7.00 1.28 -20.72
N ALA A 147 6.82 0.24 -19.90
CA ALA A 147 7.54 0.09 -18.63
C ALA A 147 9.07 0.24 -18.80
N LEU A 148 9.63 -0.32 -19.87
CA LEU A 148 11.04 -0.13 -20.22
C LEU A 148 11.39 1.34 -20.47
N ASN A 149 10.62 2.03 -21.32
CA ASN A 149 10.87 3.42 -21.68
C ASN A 149 10.66 4.38 -20.50
N TYR A 150 9.72 4.06 -19.61
CA TYR A 150 9.51 4.77 -18.34
C TYR A 150 10.78 4.75 -17.47
N LEU A 151 11.41 3.58 -17.34
CA LEU A 151 12.67 3.45 -16.59
C LEU A 151 13.85 4.12 -17.30
N LEU A 152 14.02 3.89 -18.61
CA LEU A 152 15.15 4.42 -19.38
C LEU A 152 15.16 5.96 -19.43
N MET A 153 13.98 6.55 -19.54
CA MET A 153 13.82 8.00 -19.67
C MET A 153 13.60 8.68 -18.32
N LYS A 154 13.68 7.91 -17.22
CA LYS A 154 13.42 8.37 -15.85
C LYS A 154 12.16 9.23 -15.77
N SER A 155 11.08 8.77 -16.40
CA SER A 155 9.82 9.54 -16.48
C SER A 155 9.11 9.70 -15.13
N PHE A 156 9.64 9.05 -14.09
CA PHE A 156 9.27 9.22 -12.69
C PHE A 156 9.87 10.46 -12.02
N VAL A 157 10.86 11.12 -12.63
CA VAL A 157 11.41 12.37 -12.11
C VAL A 157 10.48 13.50 -12.53
N ILE A 158 9.70 14.00 -11.57
CA ILE A 158 8.72 15.05 -11.78
C ILE A 158 9.34 16.35 -11.24
N ASN A 159 9.68 17.27 -12.15
CA ASN A 159 10.21 18.60 -11.82
C ASN A 159 9.10 19.63 -11.63
#